data_AF-A0A5N5SR43-F1
#
_entry.id   AF-A0A5N5SR43-F1
#
_cell.length_a   1.000
_cell.length_b   1.000
_cell.length_c   1.000
_cell.angle_alpha   90.00
_cell.angle_beta   90.00
_cell.angle_gamma   90.00
#
_symmetry.space_group_name_H-M   'P 1'
#
loop_
_entity.id
_entity.type
_entity.pdbx_description
1 polymer ?
#
loop_
_entity_poly.entity_id
_entity_poly.type
_entity_poly.pdbx_seq_one_letter_code
_entity_poly.pdbx_strand_id
1 'polypeptide(L)'
;MIRSTVLIFALILTIFNPLCCYGGIFKWLFKGYENNNLQDKTSPLLESKPNVEKNIYSDTSISSVPVPFEWKSMDEDFINEVSKFTTKMSDLDICHHQVVLHLRKSCADLTEEEISKVAVNLLNCQSTVEKRRIYPCTDDMSLSDCTSEMDQDTWNAYHIISNRVRAVCYHFRQQQFTAKTEMTVNKLVHSTEEQIDAMKLLEASQSNLKDVTSETLESLKSGHMILEKQQEELSSAQVGIRNFVSSNIRDLTREKRLIASGQKELAQITLAIKKKLEDAQQQLQYQGEGQRNTHQKILKDLSDIQDSASRVWGQIDESTKAILHNHEQTVAQYSRLMNDLQKMNSTVHHLMDILLKMRVKIEEKFSWISSLVGDT
;
A
#
# COMPACT_ATOMS: atom_id res chain seq x y z
N MET A 1 57.14 -9.94 -24.59
CA MET A 1 55.67 -9.88 -24.46
C MET A 1 55.04 -11.08 -23.73
N ILE A 2 55.81 -12.09 -23.29
CA ILE A 2 55.28 -13.29 -22.58
C ILE A 2 55.46 -13.20 -21.05
N ARG A 3 56.32 -12.30 -20.55
CA ARG A 3 56.54 -12.12 -19.10
C ARG A 3 55.47 -11.29 -18.38
N SER A 4 54.71 -10.44 -19.08
CA SER A 4 53.64 -9.63 -18.46
C SER A 4 52.33 -10.38 -18.27
N THR A 5 52.04 -11.41 -19.09
CA THR A 5 50.79 -12.17 -18.99
C THR A 5 50.79 -13.15 -17.82
N VAL A 6 51.96 -13.68 -17.44
CA VAL A 6 52.12 -14.59 -16.29
C VAL A 6 51.94 -13.86 -14.95
N LEU A 7 52.38 -12.60 -14.85
CA LEU A 7 52.21 -11.78 -13.65
C LEU A 7 50.74 -11.39 -13.41
N ILE A 8 49.97 -11.18 -14.49
CA ILE A 8 48.54 -10.86 -14.39
C ILE A 8 47.73 -12.10 -13.98
N PHE A 9 48.09 -13.29 -14.50
CA PHE A 9 47.44 -14.55 -14.10
C PHE A 9 47.73 -14.93 -12.64
N ALA A 10 48.95 -14.64 -12.15
CA ALA A 10 49.30 -14.85 -10.74
C ALA A 10 48.58 -13.88 -9.79
N LEU A 11 48.32 -12.64 -10.22
CA LEU A 11 47.52 -11.67 -9.46
C LEU A 11 46.03 -12.04 -9.40
N ILE A 12 45.48 -12.67 -10.44
CA ILE A 12 44.08 -13.11 -10.44
C ILE A 12 43.88 -14.36 -9.56
N LEU A 13 44.83 -15.29 -9.55
CA LEU A 13 44.80 -16.48 -8.69
C LEU A 13 45.03 -16.19 -7.19
N THR A 14 45.63 -15.06 -6.85
CA THR A 14 45.78 -14.62 -5.45
C THR A 14 44.56 -13.86 -4.91
N ILE A 15 43.70 -13.34 -5.80
CA ILE A 15 42.41 -12.72 -5.43
C ILE A 15 41.30 -13.77 -5.27
N PHE A 16 41.43 -14.95 -5.89
CA PHE A 16 40.44 -16.04 -5.89
C PHE A 16 40.88 -17.29 -5.11
N ASN A 17 41.46 -17.12 -3.93
CA ASN A 17 41.65 -18.23 -2.98
C ASN A 17 40.60 -18.14 -1.87
N PRO A 18 39.67 -19.10 -1.74
CA PRO A 18 38.54 -19.03 -0.81
C PRO A 18 39.00 -19.51 0.58
N LEU A 19 39.65 -18.60 1.30
CA LEU A 19 39.96 -18.76 2.72
C LEU A 19 39.59 -17.46 3.44
N CYS A 20 38.31 -17.08 3.32
CA CYS A 20 37.68 -16.16 4.25
C CYS A 20 36.15 -16.34 4.20
N CYS A 21 35.50 -16.14 5.33
CA CYS A 21 34.05 -16.21 5.58
C CYS A 21 33.49 -17.59 5.98
N TYR A 22 33.90 -18.05 7.17
CA TYR A 22 32.88 -18.52 8.11
C TYR A 22 31.96 -17.35 8.47
N GLY A 23 30.65 -17.53 8.34
CA GLY A 23 29.64 -16.76 9.06
C GLY A 23 28.86 -15.73 8.24
N GLY A 24 27.56 -15.98 8.11
CA GLY A 24 26.60 -14.94 8.50
C GLY A 24 25.70 -14.29 7.46
N ILE A 25 25.73 -14.65 6.16
CA ILE A 25 24.92 -13.92 5.16
C ILE A 25 23.60 -14.63 4.79
N PHE A 26 23.49 -15.95 4.97
CA PHE A 26 22.28 -16.70 4.59
C PHE A 26 21.36 -17.08 5.77
N LYS A 27 21.60 -16.56 6.98
CA LYS A 27 20.84 -16.94 8.19
C LYS A 27 19.43 -16.32 8.29
N TRP A 28 19.07 -15.41 7.39
CA TRP A 28 17.74 -14.79 7.31
C TRP A 28 16.81 -15.48 6.29
N LEU A 29 17.34 -16.28 5.38
CA LEU A 29 16.56 -16.91 4.30
C LEU A 29 15.80 -18.18 4.73
N PHE A 30 16.09 -18.73 5.92
CA PHE A 30 15.47 -19.96 6.43
C PHE A 30 14.95 -19.86 7.86
N LYS A 31 14.53 -18.66 8.30
CA LYS A 31 14.00 -18.44 9.66
C LYS A 31 12.48 -18.28 9.65
N GLY A 32 11.79 -19.38 9.94
CA GLY A 32 10.35 -19.50 10.20
C GLY A 32 9.90 -20.88 9.71
N TYR A 33 9.51 -21.85 10.55
CA TYR A 33 8.44 -21.78 11.54
C TYR A 33 8.59 -22.99 12.49
N GLU A 34 9.03 -22.75 13.73
CA GLU A 34 8.84 -23.71 14.83
C GLU A 34 7.48 -23.42 15.48
N ASN A 35 6.59 -24.41 15.52
CA ASN A 35 5.45 -24.42 16.42
C ASN A 35 5.57 -25.63 17.35
N ASN A 36 5.83 -25.35 18.62
CA ASN A 36 5.47 -26.23 19.71
C ASN A 36 3.97 -26.05 19.97
N ASN A 37 3.19 -27.14 20.01
CA ASN A 37 2.19 -27.32 21.05
C ASN A 37 1.68 -28.78 21.13
N LEU A 38 1.63 -29.20 22.38
CA LEU A 38 1.17 -30.45 22.97
C LEU A 38 -0.35 -30.40 23.17
N GLN A 39 -1.11 -31.44 22.78
CA GLN A 39 -2.19 -32.05 23.58
C GLN A 39 -2.95 -33.18 22.85
N ASP A 40 -2.73 -34.39 23.36
CA ASP A 40 -3.71 -35.40 23.80
C ASP A 40 -5.20 -35.25 23.38
N LYS A 41 -5.72 -36.26 22.67
CA LYS A 41 -7.02 -36.85 23.04
C LYS A 41 -7.24 -38.27 22.48
N THR A 42 -7.67 -39.12 23.40
CA THR A 42 -8.08 -40.52 23.30
C THR A 42 -9.41 -40.72 22.52
N SER A 43 -9.58 -41.95 22.01
CA SER A 43 -10.66 -42.65 21.23
C SER A 43 -12.13 -42.48 21.72
N PRO A 44 -13.22 -43.15 21.20
CA PRO A 44 -13.32 -44.31 20.25
C PRO A 44 -14.57 -44.43 19.29
N LEU A 45 -14.59 -45.50 18.49
CA LEU A 45 -15.72 -46.33 17.95
C LEU A 45 -16.75 -45.74 16.94
N LEU A 46 -16.86 -46.34 15.73
CA LEU A 46 -17.94 -47.28 15.34
C LEU A 46 -17.80 -47.76 13.87
N GLU A 47 -17.43 -49.04 13.73
CA GLU A 47 -18.04 -50.10 12.87
C GLU A 47 -18.69 -49.77 11.51
N SER A 48 -18.16 -50.37 10.43
CA SER A 48 -18.97 -51.18 9.48
C SER A 48 -18.07 -52.01 8.53
N LYS A 49 -18.20 -53.34 8.57
CA LYS A 49 -17.86 -54.26 7.46
C LYS A 49 -19.01 -54.23 6.44
N PRO A 50 -18.73 -54.49 5.14
CA PRO A 50 -19.01 -55.85 4.65
C PRO A 50 -17.94 -56.42 3.70
N ASN A 51 -17.92 -57.76 3.68
CA ASN A 51 -17.14 -58.64 2.82
C ASN A 51 -17.46 -58.44 1.33
N VAL A 52 -16.42 -58.39 0.49
CA VAL A 52 -16.47 -58.86 -0.91
C VAL A 52 -15.15 -59.58 -1.22
N GLU A 53 -15.26 -60.89 -1.41
CA GLU A 53 -14.50 -61.74 -2.35
C GLU A 53 -13.04 -61.38 -2.64
N LYS A 54 -12.11 -62.05 -1.95
CA LYS A 54 -10.70 -62.10 -2.36
C LYS A 54 -10.55 -63.03 -3.57
N ASN A 55 -10.57 -62.42 -4.75
CA ASN A 55 -10.03 -63.03 -5.95
C ASN A 55 -8.51 -63.18 -5.83
N ILE A 56 -8.06 -64.34 -6.28
CA ILE A 56 -6.69 -64.80 -6.41
C ILE A 56 -5.96 -63.84 -7.35
N TYR A 57 -5.00 -63.08 -6.83
CA TYR A 57 -3.93 -62.49 -7.63
C TYR A 57 -2.63 -62.60 -6.83
N SER A 58 -1.92 -63.69 -7.13
CA SER A 58 -0.46 -63.80 -7.15
C SER A 58 0.30 -62.69 -6.42
N ASP A 59 0.41 -62.82 -5.10
CA ASP A 59 1.58 -62.29 -4.38
C ASP A 59 2.80 -63.06 -4.89
N THR A 60 3.50 -62.50 -5.87
CA THR A 60 4.94 -62.73 -6.00
C THR A 60 5.66 -61.64 -5.22
N SER A 61 5.29 -61.48 -3.94
CA SER A 61 6.26 -61.04 -2.96
C SER A 61 7.25 -62.18 -2.84
N ILE A 62 8.37 -62.10 -3.56
CA ILE A 62 9.55 -62.89 -3.22
C ILE A 62 9.81 -62.53 -1.76
N SER A 63 9.41 -63.45 -0.89
CA SER A 63 9.66 -63.36 0.53
C SER A 63 11.17 -63.27 0.65
N SER A 64 11.67 -62.07 0.92
CA SER A 64 13.00 -61.82 1.42
C SER A 64 13.05 -62.45 2.82
N VAL A 65 13.08 -63.77 2.85
CA VAL A 65 13.74 -64.46 3.94
C VAL A 65 15.22 -64.26 3.60
N PRO A 66 15.95 -63.36 4.29
CA PRO A 66 17.39 -63.43 4.25
C PRO A 66 17.69 -64.78 4.89
N VAL A 67 17.91 -65.82 4.10
CA VAL A 67 18.47 -67.05 4.61
C VAL A 67 19.92 -66.67 4.87
N PRO A 68 20.34 -66.44 6.13
CA PRO A 68 21.75 -66.26 6.40
C PRO A 68 22.34 -67.64 6.15
N PHE A 69 22.93 -67.82 4.97
CA PHE A 69 23.58 -69.09 4.66
C PHE A 69 24.78 -69.18 5.57
N GLU A 70 24.60 -70.01 6.59
CA GLU A 70 25.54 -70.25 7.68
C GLU A 70 26.86 -70.73 7.09
N TRP A 71 27.84 -69.82 6.96
CA TRP A 71 29.19 -70.21 7.35
C TRP A 71 29.16 -70.33 8.88
N LYS A 72 28.53 -71.41 9.38
CA LYS A 72 28.79 -71.80 10.75
C LYS A 72 30.27 -72.10 10.76
N SER A 73 30.98 -71.28 11.54
CA SER A 73 32.18 -71.58 12.29
C SER A 73 32.03 -72.91 13.07
N MET A 74 31.68 -74.02 12.41
CA MET A 74 31.68 -75.36 12.99
C MET A 74 33.10 -75.72 13.44
N ASP A 75 34.11 -75.02 12.95
CA ASP A 75 35.50 -75.32 13.24
C ASP A 75 36.07 -74.61 14.46
N GLU A 76 35.64 -73.41 14.88
CA GLU A 76 36.16 -72.85 16.14
C GLU A 76 35.61 -73.62 17.35
N ASP A 77 34.32 -73.97 17.32
CA ASP A 77 33.71 -74.82 18.34
C ASP A 77 34.30 -76.23 18.32
N PHE A 78 34.58 -76.80 17.13
CA PHE A 78 35.29 -78.08 17.02
C PHE A 78 36.74 -78.00 17.50
N ILE A 79 37.48 -76.92 17.21
CA ILE A 79 38.85 -76.73 17.69
C ILE A 79 38.88 -76.57 19.22
N ASN A 80 37.92 -75.84 19.79
CA ASN A 80 37.75 -75.71 21.24
C ASN A 80 37.37 -77.05 21.89
N GLU A 81 36.51 -77.85 21.25
CA GLU A 81 36.14 -79.19 21.72
C GLU A 81 37.31 -80.17 21.59
N VAL A 82 38.07 -80.13 20.49
CA VAL A 82 39.29 -80.92 20.23
C VAL A 82 40.40 -80.58 21.22
N SER A 83 40.53 -79.31 21.61
CA SER A 83 41.48 -78.86 22.64
C SER A 83 41.19 -79.45 24.04
N LYS A 84 39.95 -79.89 24.30
CA LYS A 84 39.60 -80.64 25.53
C LYS A 84 39.99 -82.12 25.44
N PHE A 85 40.22 -82.65 24.24
CA PHE A 85 40.62 -84.04 23.97
C PHE A 85 42.12 -84.21 23.63
N THR A 86 42.93 -83.15 23.64
CA THR A 86 44.39 -83.19 23.39
C THR A 86 45.18 -84.12 24.31
N THR A 87 44.62 -84.51 25.45
CA THR A 87 45.22 -85.53 26.34
C THR A 87 45.15 -86.96 25.78
N LYS A 88 44.48 -87.20 24.65
CA LYS A 88 44.35 -88.53 24.01
C LYS A 88 44.95 -88.62 22.59
N MET A 89 45.56 -87.56 22.07
CA MET A 89 46.12 -87.57 20.72
C MET A 89 47.50 -88.23 20.70
N SER A 90 47.77 -89.04 19.68
CA SER A 90 49.11 -89.59 19.47
C SER A 90 50.07 -88.49 19.00
N ASP A 91 51.38 -88.70 19.17
CA ASP A 91 52.41 -87.79 18.67
C ASP A 91 52.29 -87.56 17.14
N LEU A 92 51.78 -88.57 16.42
CA LEU A 92 51.46 -88.48 14.99
C LEU A 92 50.29 -87.54 14.71
N ASP A 93 49.21 -87.65 15.49
CA ASP A 93 48.02 -86.81 15.33
C ASP A 93 48.34 -85.35 15.57
N ILE A 94 49.22 -85.05 16.55
CA ILE A 94 49.68 -83.69 16.84
C ILE A 94 50.46 -83.12 15.64
N CYS A 95 51.40 -83.89 15.08
CA CYS A 95 52.20 -83.46 13.93
C CYS A 95 51.33 -83.27 12.67
N HIS A 96 50.42 -84.20 12.39
CA HIS A 96 49.45 -84.08 11.31
C HIS A 96 48.55 -82.86 11.48
N HIS A 97 48.04 -82.63 12.69
CA HIS A 97 47.17 -81.49 12.96
C HIS A 97 47.89 -80.16 12.73
N GLN A 98 49.13 -80.02 13.19
CA GLN A 98 49.92 -78.81 12.96
C GLN A 98 50.13 -78.53 11.46
N VAL A 99 50.47 -79.57 10.69
CA VAL A 99 50.64 -79.45 9.23
C VAL A 99 49.32 -79.11 8.53
N VAL A 100 48.21 -79.73 8.92
CA VAL A 100 46.87 -79.47 8.34
C VAL A 100 46.37 -78.07 8.69
N LEU A 101 46.63 -77.57 9.90
CA LEU A 101 46.30 -76.19 10.27
C LEU A 101 47.10 -75.17 9.45
N HIS A 102 48.37 -75.45 9.17
CA HIS A 102 49.18 -74.63 8.29
C HIS A 102 48.61 -74.63 6.86
N LEU A 103 48.28 -75.80 6.32
CA LEU A 103 47.63 -75.93 5.01
C LEU A 103 46.33 -75.14 4.93
N ARG A 104 45.45 -75.25 5.93
CA ARG A 104 44.17 -74.52 5.93
C ARG A 104 44.35 -73.01 5.81
N LYS A 105 45.35 -72.43 6.49
CA LYS A 105 45.59 -70.99 6.48
C LYS A 105 46.28 -70.52 5.21
N SER A 106 47.14 -71.37 4.62
CA SER A 106 48.05 -70.95 3.56
C SER A 106 47.71 -71.52 2.17
N CYS A 107 46.82 -72.52 2.04
CA CYS A 107 46.50 -73.15 0.75
C CYS A 107 46.03 -72.14 -0.31
N ALA A 108 45.46 -71.00 0.05
CA ALA A 108 45.12 -69.95 -0.92
C ALA A 108 46.36 -69.36 -1.61
N ASP A 109 47.46 -69.23 -0.89
CA ASP A 109 48.67 -68.49 -1.28
C ASP A 109 49.86 -69.40 -1.61
N LEU A 110 49.81 -70.69 -1.22
CA LEU A 110 50.88 -71.66 -1.48
C LEU A 110 51.00 -72.03 -2.97
N THR A 111 52.24 -72.05 -3.44
CA THR A 111 52.67 -72.59 -4.74
C THR A 111 52.71 -74.12 -4.73
N GLU A 112 52.76 -74.74 -5.92
CA GLU A 112 52.87 -76.20 -6.05
C GLU A 112 54.15 -76.77 -5.39
N GLU A 113 55.23 -75.99 -5.36
CA GLU A 113 56.47 -76.39 -4.71
C GLU A 113 56.32 -76.39 -3.18
N GLU A 114 55.69 -75.37 -2.60
CA GLU A 114 55.44 -75.30 -1.16
C GLU A 114 54.44 -76.38 -0.71
N ILE A 115 53.39 -76.64 -1.49
CA ILE A 115 52.48 -77.78 -1.27
C ILE A 115 53.27 -79.11 -1.24
N SER A 116 54.27 -79.23 -2.11
CA SER A 116 55.14 -80.40 -2.18
C SER A 116 56.09 -80.50 -0.98
N LYS A 117 56.65 -79.39 -0.48
CA LYS A 117 57.46 -79.36 0.75
C LYS A 117 56.63 -79.73 1.99
N VAL A 118 55.38 -79.26 2.06
CA VAL A 118 54.45 -79.65 3.13
C VAL A 118 54.17 -81.15 3.10
N ALA A 119 54.09 -81.75 1.91
CA ALA A 119 53.96 -83.20 1.79
C ALA A 119 55.18 -83.97 2.32
N VAL A 120 56.39 -83.44 2.16
CA VAL A 120 57.62 -83.99 2.79
C VAL A 120 57.53 -83.87 4.31
N ASN A 121 57.05 -82.75 4.84
CA ASN A 121 56.86 -82.58 6.28
C ASN A 121 55.82 -83.54 6.87
N LEU A 122 54.73 -83.80 6.15
CA LEU A 122 53.73 -84.80 6.55
C LEU A 122 54.31 -86.22 6.52
N LEU A 123 55.12 -86.54 5.50
CA LEU A 123 55.86 -87.80 5.44
C LEU A 123 56.83 -87.93 6.62
N ASN A 124 57.53 -86.86 7.00
CA ASN A 124 58.44 -86.85 8.15
C ASN A 124 57.72 -87.06 9.49
N CYS A 125 56.50 -86.55 9.65
CA CYS A 125 55.66 -86.87 10.81
C CYS A 125 55.48 -88.38 10.97
N GLN A 126 55.10 -89.06 9.88
CA GLN A 126 54.93 -90.52 9.87
C GLN A 126 56.25 -91.25 10.13
N SER A 127 57.33 -90.86 9.42
CA SER A 127 58.64 -91.48 9.56
C SER A 127 59.22 -91.37 10.96
N THR A 128 58.97 -90.26 11.67
CA THR A 128 59.46 -90.04 13.03
C THR A 128 58.85 -91.04 14.02
N VAL A 129 57.53 -91.26 13.94
CA VAL A 129 56.81 -92.20 14.82
C VAL A 129 57.17 -93.65 14.51
N GLU A 130 57.39 -93.97 13.23
CA GLU A 130 57.82 -95.30 12.78
C GLU A 130 59.33 -95.56 12.95
N LYS A 131 60.09 -94.58 13.46
CA LYS A 131 61.56 -94.62 13.60
C LYS A 131 62.29 -94.92 12.27
N ARG A 132 61.75 -94.37 11.18
CA ARG A 132 62.33 -94.42 9.82
C ARG A 132 63.16 -93.17 9.53
N ARG A 133 63.91 -93.19 8.41
CA ARG A 133 64.69 -92.04 7.95
C ARG A 133 63.75 -90.85 7.68
N ILE A 134 64.14 -89.69 8.20
CA ILE A 134 63.50 -88.40 7.94
C ILE A 134 64.30 -87.62 6.90
N TYR A 135 63.61 -86.76 6.14
CA TYR A 135 64.19 -85.94 5.08
C TYR A 135 63.97 -84.46 5.42
N PRO A 136 64.96 -83.75 5.97
CA PRO A 136 64.77 -82.37 6.41
C PRO A 136 64.33 -81.49 5.24
N CYS A 137 63.23 -80.76 5.43
CA CYS A 137 62.71 -79.85 4.43
C CYS A 137 62.25 -78.54 5.08
N THR A 138 63.00 -77.47 4.81
CA THR A 138 62.66 -76.11 5.25
C THR A 138 62.13 -75.30 4.08
N ASP A 139 61.49 -74.17 4.37
CA ASP A 139 60.89 -73.32 3.34
C ASP A 139 61.93 -72.76 2.35
N ASP A 140 63.17 -72.54 2.81
CA ASP A 140 64.28 -72.01 2.00
C ASP A 140 64.94 -73.05 1.08
N MET A 141 64.76 -74.35 1.35
CA MET A 141 65.34 -75.43 0.54
C MET A 141 64.53 -75.64 -0.74
N SER A 142 65.15 -76.08 -1.84
CA SER A 142 64.37 -76.48 -3.02
C SER A 142 63.70 -77.83 -2.81
N LEU A 143 62.62 -78.11 -3.54
CA LEU A 143 61.97 -79.43 -3.48
C LEU A 143 62.91 -80.58 -3.83
N SER A 144 63.88 -80.34 -4.72
CA SER A 144 64.89 -81.33 -5.09
C SER A 144 65.82 -81.66 -3.92
N ASP A 145 66.18 -80.67 -3.10
CA ASP A 145 67.08 -80.86 -1.97
C ASP A 145 66.45 -81.79 -0.93
N CYS A 146 65.14 -81.68 -0.72
CA CYS A 146 64.41 -82.51 0.25
C CYS A 146 64.12 -83.93 -0.26
N THR A 147 64.09 -84.15 -1.58
CA THR A 147 63.57 -85.40 -2.16
C THR A 147 64.61 -86.26 -2.89
N SER A 148 65.77 -85.69 -3.24
CA SER A 148 66.82 -86.37 -4.03
C SER A 148 67.39 -87.64 -3.38
N GLU A 149 67.42 -87.71 -2.05
CA GLU A 149 67.95 -88.87 -1.31
C GLU A 149 66.91 -89.97 -1.03
N MET A 150 65.65 -89.78 -1.46
CA MET A 150 64.58 -90.75 -1.22
C MET A 150 64.78 -92.01 -2.08
N ASP A 151 64.65 -93.18 -1.47
CA ASP A 151 64.56 -94.44 -2.19
C ASP A 151 63.21 -94.56 -2.94
N GLN A 152 63.10 -95.53 -3.85
CA GLN A 152 61.92 -95.69 -4.71
C GLN A 152 60.60 -95.84 -3.93
N ASP A 153 60.61 -96.56 -2.80
CA ASP A 153 59.41 -96.79 -2.00
C ASP A 153 59.03 -95.52 -1.22
N THR A 154 60.03 -94.82 -0.68
CA THR A 154 59.82 -93.52 -0.02
C THR A 154 59.33 -92.45 -1.01
N TRP A 155 59.88 -92.42 -2.22
CA TRP A 155 59.46 -91.52 -3.30
C TRP A 155 58.00 -91.77 -3.71
N ASN A 156 57.58 -93.03 -3.80
CA ASN A 156 56.19 -93.40 -4.06
C ASN A 156 55.26 -92.95 -2.90
N ALA A 157 55.67 -93.14 -1.65
CA ALA A 157 54.93 -92.69 -0.48
C ALA A 157 54.78 -91.16 -0.45
N TYR A 158 55.86 -90.43 -0.74
CA TYR A 158 55.86 -88.99 -0.91
C TYR A 158 54.84 -88.54 -1.97
N HIS A 159 54.81 -89.17 -3.15
CA HIS A 159 53.83 -88.82 -4.19
C HIS A 159 52.38 -89.03 -3.76
N ILE A 160 52.08 -90.13 -3.06
CA ILE A 160 50.73 -90.40 -2.53
C ILE A 160 50.32 -89.31 -1.54
N ILE A 161 51.20 -88.96 -0.62
CA ILE A 161 50.96 -87.91 0.37
C ILE A 161 50.80 -86.55 -0.31
N SER A 162 51.68 -86.23 -1.27
CA SER A 162 51.64 -84.99 -2.07
C SER A 162 50.31 -84.83 -2.79
N ASN A 163 49.78 -85.89 -3.41
CA ASN A 163 48.47 -85.86 -4.05
C ASN A 163 47.32 -85.65 -3.05
N ARG A 164 47.42 -86.20 -1.83
CA ARG A 164 46.43 -85.96 -0.77
C ARG A 164 46.48 -84.50 -0.29
N VAL A 165 47.66 -83.93 -0.10
CA VAL A 165 47.83 -82.53 0.28
C VAL A 165 47.25 -81.61 -0.81
N ARG A 166 47.51 -81.90 -2.09
CA ARG A 166 46.87 -81.17 -3.21
C ARG A 166 45.35 -81.22 -3.16
N ALA A 167 44.78 -82.41 -2.97
CA ALA A 167 43.32 -82.58 -2.87
C ALA A 167 42.71 -81.75 -1.73
N VAL A 168 43.38 -81.72 -0.57
CA VAL A 168 42.97 -80.90 0.59
C VAL A 168 43.04 -79.41 0.24
N CYS A 169 44.13 -78.95 -0.39
CA CYS A 169 44.23 -77.54 -0.79
C CYS A 169 43.18 -77.14 -1.83
N TYR A 170 42.89 -77.98 -2.83
CA TYR A 170 41.82 -77.70 -3.78
C TYR A 170 40.46 -77.60 -3.11
N HIS A 171 40.18 -78.48 -2.14
CA HIS A 171 38.95 -78.41 -1.36
C HIS A 171 38.83 -77.09 -0.59
N PHE A 172 39.87 -76.66 0.13
CA PHE A 172 39.85 -75.39 0.85
C PHE A 172 39.74 -74.18 -0.07
N ARG A 173 40.43 -74.19 -1.22
CA ARG A 173 40.29 -73.13 -2.24
C ARG A 173 38.85 -73.03 -2.76
N GLN A 174 38.21 -74.17 -3.03
CA GLN A 174 36.82 -74.21 -3.47
C GLN A 174 35.86 -73.67 -2.40
N GLN A 175 36.05 -74.03 -1.13
CA GLN A 175 35.25 -73.48 -0.04
C GLN A 175 35.43 -71.97 0.07
N GLN A 176 36.66 -71.47 0.02
CA GLN A 176 36.94 -70.04 0.06
C GLN A 176 36.31 -69.29 -1.11
N PHE A 177 36.39 -69.85 -2.32
CA PHE A 177 35.75 -69.29 -3.50
C PHE A 177 34.23 -69.21 -3.34
N THR A 178 33.61 -70.28 -2.83
CA THR A 178 32.17 -70.35 -2.58
C THR A 178 31.76 -69.29 -1.57
N ALA A 179 32.44 -69.20 -0.42
CA ALA A 179 32.16 -68.20 0.62
C ALA A 179 32.31 -66.75 0.11
N LYS A 180 33.37 -66.45 -0.65
CA LYS A 180 33.57 -65.12 -1.26
C LYS A 180 32.48 -64.80 -2.28
N THR A 181 32.06 -65.77 -3.06
CA THR A 181 30.99 -65.61 -4.06
C THR A 181 29.67 -65.32 -3.37
N GLU A 182 29.31 -66.09 -2.34
CA GLU A 182 28.09 -65.87 -1.54
C GLU A 182 28.07 -64.49 -0.89
N MET A 183 29.17 -64.07 -0.26
CA MET A 183 29.28 -62.73 0.33
C MET A 183 29.11 -61.64 -0.73
N THR A 184 29.70 -61.82 -1.91
CA THR A 184 29.62 -60.85 -3.01
C THR A 184 28.19 -60.76 -3.55
N VAL A 185 27.51 -61.89 -3.74
CA VAL A 185 26.11 -61.94 -4.18
C VAL A 185 25.21 -61.29 -3.15
N ASN A 186 25.36 -61.60 -1.86
CA ASN A 186 24.56 -60.98 -0.81
C ASN A 186 24.77 -59.46 -0.75
N LYS A 187 26.03 -59.00 -0.88
CA LYS A 187 26.33 -57.57 -0.95
C LYS A 187 25.69 -56.91 -2.17
N LEU A 188 25.73 -57.57 -3.33
CA LEU A 188 25.12 -57.05 -4.55
C LEU A 188 23.59 -56.95 -4.43
N VAL A 189 22.94 -57.99 -3.88
CA VAL A 189 21.50 -58.00 -3.63
C VAL A 189 21.14 -56.85 -2.69
N HIS A 190 21.83 -56.73 -1.56
CA HIS A 190 21.58 -55.67 -0.59
C HIS A 190 21.76 -54.28 -1.18
N SER A 191 22.85 -54.02 -1.89
CA SER A 191 23.07 -52.73 -2.56
C SER A 191 22.03 -52.45 -3.65
N THR A 192 21.52 -53.49 -4.32
CA THR A 192 20.44 -53.35 -5.31
C THR A 192 19.12 -52.98 -4.64
N GLU A 193 18.78 -53.61 -3.51
CA GLU A 193 17.61 -53.27 -2.71
C GLU A 193 17.66 -51.82 -2.21
N GLU A 194 18.80 -51.40 -1.62
CA GLU A 194 19.01 -50.01 -1.20
C GLU A 194 18.82 -49.02 -2.35
N GLN A 195 19.34 -49.35 -3.54
CA GLN A 195 19.20 -48.49 -4.71
C GLN A 195 17.77 -48.43 -5.23
N ILE A 196 17.02 -49.55 -5.21
CA ILE A 196 15.60 -49.57 -5.56
C ILE A 196 14.80 -48.70 -4.59
N ASP A 197 15.07 -48.78 -3.30
CA ASP A 197 14.35 -47.98 -2.30
C ASP A 197 14.69 -46.49 -2.41
N ALA A 198 15.95 -46.14 -2.71
CA ALA A 198 16.32 -44.77 -3.05
C ALA A 198 15.58 -44.26 -4.31
N MET A 199 15.41 -45.10 -5.33
CA MET A 199 14.64 -44.75 -6.53
C MET A 199 13.15 -44.54 -6.23
N LYS A 200 12.53 -45.37 -5.40
CA LYS A 200 11.14 -45.17 -4.95
C LYS A 200 10.96 -43.85 -4.21
N LEU A 201 11.90 -43.51 -3.33
CA LEU A 201 11.89 -42.23 -2.62
C LEU A 201 12.01 -41.05 -3.58
N LEU A 202 12.91 -41.15 -4.58
CA LEU A 202 13.06 -40.15 -5.62
C LEU A 202 11.77 -39.97 -6.44
N GLU A 203 11.12 -41.05 -6.85
CA GLU A 203 9.84 -41.00 -7.57
C GLU A 203 8.76 -40.28 -6.77
N ALA A 204 8.60 -40.63 -5.48
CA ALA A 204 7.66 -39.98 -4.58
C ALA A 204 7.97 -38.47 -4.43
N SER A 205 9.24 -38.11 -4.30
CA SER A 205 9.67 -36.70 -4.21
C SER A 205 9.38 -35.92 -5.49
N GLN A 206 9.58 -36.54 -6.66
CA GLN A 206 9.31 -35.94 -7.96
C GLN A 206 7.80 -35.73 -8.18
N SER A 207 6.97 -36.68 -7.75
CA SER A 207 5.51 -36.51 -7.78
C SER A 207 5.07 -35.34 -6.91
N ASN A 208 5.54 -35.28 -5.66
CA ASN A 208 5.20 -34.17 -4.75
C ASN A 208 5.66 -32.82 -5.32
N LEU A 209 6.88 -32.75 -5.87
CA LEU A 209 7.38 -31.53 -6.51
C LEU A 209 6.49 -31.09 -7.69
N LYS A 210 6.03 -32.05 -8.50
CA LYS A 210 5.11 -31.77 -9.61
C LYS A 210 3.79 -31.19 -9.11
N ASP A 211 3.24 -31.76 -8.03
CA ASP A 211 1.97 -31.30 -7.45
C ASP A 211 2.11 -29.89 -6.88
N VAL A 212 3.14 -29.63 -6.06
CA VAL A 212 3.43 -28.30 -5.51
C VAL A 212 3.71 -27.28 -6.62
N THR A 213 4.42 -27.68 -7.68
CA THR A 213 4.69 -26.79 -8.82
C THR A 213 3.40 -26.45 -9.56
N SER A 214 2.50 -27.43 -9.75
CA SER A 214 1.19 -27.21 -10.37
C SER A 214 0.33 -26.25 -9.55
N GLU A 215 0.26 -26.47 -8.24
CA GLU A 215 -0.48 -25.60 -7.30
C GLU A 215 0.11 -24.18 -7.29
N THR A 216 1.43 -24.05 -7.26
CA THR A 216 2.12 -22.76 -7.31
C THR A 216 1.82 -22.02 -8.61
N LEU A 217 1.83 -22.73 -9.75
CA LEU A 217 1.52 -22.15 -11.05
C LEU A 217 0.06 -21.67 -11.13
N GLU A 218 -0.88 -22.44 -10.57
CA GLU A 218 -2.28 -22.05 -10.48
C GLU A 218 -2.48 -20.82 -9.59
N SER A 219 -1.84 -20.79 -8.42
CA SER A 219 -1.86 -19.63 -7.53
C SER A 219 -1.24 -18.40 -8.19
N LEU A 220 -0.13 -18.55 -8.92
CA LEU A 220 0.51 -17.47 -9.65
C LEU A 220 -0.38 -16.93 -10.77
N LYS A 221 -1.04 -17.82 -11.53
CA LYS A 221 -2.02 -17.43 -12.55
C LYS A 221 -3.18 -16.64 -11.93
N SER A 222 -3.74 -17.12 -10.82
CA SER A 222 -4.79 -16.43 -10.07
C SER A 222 -4.34 -15.05 -9.58
N GLY A 223 -3.14 -14.97 -9.00
CA GLY A 223 -2.52 -13.70 -8.60
C GLY A 223 -2.35 -12.73 -9.77
N HIS A 224 -1.92 -13.22 -10.93
CA HIS A 224 -1.81 -12.40 -12.14
C HIS A 224 -3.14 -11.86 -12.63
N MET A 225 -4.20 -12.67 -12.64
CA MET A 225 -5.54 -12.21 -13.01
C MET A 225 -6.05 -11.10 -12.07
N ILE A 226 -5.79 -11.22 -10.77
CA ILE A 226 -6.16 -10.19 -9.79
C ILE A 226 -5.38 -8.89 -10.06
N LEU A 227 -4.07 -8.99 -10.28
CA LEU A 227 -3.23 -7.82 -10.59
C LEU A 227 -3.63 -7.15 -11.89
N GLU A 228 -3.95 -7.92 -12.93
CA GLU A 228 -4.44 -7.41 -14.21
C GLU A 228 -5.74 -6.63 -14.02
N LYS A 229 -6.70 -7.19 -13.28
CA LYS A 229 -7.96 -6.50 -12.94
C LYS A 229 -7.73 -5.20 -12.16
N GLN A 230 -6.84 -5.23 -11.15
CA GLN A 230 -6.49 -4.02 -10.40
C GLN A 230 -5.83 -2.96 -11.29
N GLN A 231 -4.99 -3.37 -12.24
CA GLN A 231 -4.35 -2.47 -13.19
C GLN A 231 -5.37 -1.84 -14.15
N GLU A 232 -6.38 -2.60 -14.60
CA GLU A 232 -7.48 -2.09 -15.41
C GLU A 232 -8.33 -1.07 -14.64
N GLU A 233 -8.72 -1.38 -13.40
CA GLU A 233 -9.47 -0.48 -12.53
C GLU A 233 -8.68 0.82 -12.26
N LEU A 234 -7.38 0.72 -11.97
CA LEU A 234 -6.50 1.88 -11.76
C LEU A 234 -6.38 2.74 -13.03
N SER A 235 -6.20 2.11 -14.19
CA SER A 235 -6.13 2.79 -15.49
C SER A 235 -7.42 3.58 -15.76
N SER A 236 -8.57 2.95 -15.53
CA SER A 236 -9.89 3.60 -15.67
C SER A 236 -10.05 4.78 -14.72
N ALA A 237 -9.71 4.59 -13.44
CA ALA A 237 -9.73 5.66 -12.44
C ALA A 237 -8.80 6.83 -12.83
N GLN A 238 -7.61 6.54 -13.35
CA GLN A 238 -6.65 7.55 -13.82
C GLN A 238 -7.20 8.36 -14.99
N VAL A 239 -7.86 7.70 -15.95
CA VAL A 239 -8.55 8.39 -17.07
C VAL A 239 -9.68 9.27 -16.53
N GLY A 240 -10.47 8.77 -15.58
CA GLY A 240 -11.53 9.53 -14.91
C GLY A 240 -11.00 10.80 -14.22
N ILE A 241 -9.93 10.69 -13.44
CA ILE A 241 -9.26 11.81 -12.78
C ILE A 241 -8.76 12.82 -13.82
N ARG A 242 -8.10 12.35 -14.89
CA ARG A 242 -7.59 13.23 -15.95
C ARG A 242 -8.71 14.02 -16.63
N ASN A 243 -9.84 13.38 -16.90
CA ASN A 243 -11.01 14.04 -17.50
C ASN A 243 -11.63 15.06 -16.55
N PHE A 244 -11.77 14.71 -15.27
CA PHE A 244 -12.28 15.63 -14.25
C PHE A 244 -11.38 16.86 -14.11
N VAL A 245 -10.06 16.68 -13.97
CA VAL A 245 -9.09 17.78 -13.88
C VAL A 245 -9.13 18.64 -15.14
N SER A 246 -9.19 18.04 -16.33
CA SER A 246 -9.27 18.78 -17.59
C SER A 246 -10.55 19.62 -17.69
N SER A 247 -11.70 19.07 -17.25
CA SER A 247 -12.95 19.84 -17.21
C SER A 247 -12.85 21.02 -16.24
N ASN A 248 -12.39 20.78 -15.02
CA ASN A 248 -12.22 21.84 -14.02
C ASN A 248 -11.28 22.94 -14.51
N ILE A 249 -10.16 22.60 -15.15
CA ILE A 249 -9.25 23.60 -15.75
C ILE A 249 -9.96 24.43 -16.83
N ARG A 250 -10.78 23.79 -17.67
CA ARG A 250 -11.57 24.48 -18.70
C ARG A 250 -12.59 25.43 -18.08
N ASP A 251 -13.29 24.98 -17.04
CA ASP A 251 -14.30 25.77 -16.34
C ASP A 251 -13.67 26.95 -15.59
N LEU A 252 -12.56 26.74 -14.87
CA LEU A 252 -11.77 27.81 -14.25
C LEU A 252 -11.25 28.82 -15.27
N THR A 253 -10.81 28.35 -16.45
CA THR A 253 -10.38 29.24 -17.53
C THR A 253 -11.54 30.09 -18.05
N ARG A 254 -12.74 29.52 -18.15
CA ARG A 254 -13.96 30.23 -18.54
C ARG A 254 -14.36 31.27 -17.49
N GLU A 255 -14.39 30.90 -16.22
CA GLU A 255 -14.68 31.81 -15.11
C GLU A 255 -13.67 32.96 -15.05
N LYS A 256 -12.37 32.67 -15.20
CA LYS A 256 -11.33 33.72 -15.24
C LYS A 256 -11.57 34.73 -16.38
N ARG A 257 -12.02 34.27 -17.55
CA ARG A 257 -12.40 35.17 -18.66
C ARG A 257 -13.64 36.00 -18.33
N LEU A 258 -14.64 35.40 -17.70
CA LEU A 258 -15.84 36.12 -17.26
C LEU A 258 -15.51 37.17 -16.20
N ILE A 259 -14.67 36.85 -15.22
CA ILE A 259 -14.19 37.79 -14.20
C ILE A 259 -13.42 38.94 -14.86
N ALA A 260 -12.52 38.66 -15.79
CA ALA A 260 -11.78 39.70 -16.51
C ALA A 260 -12.73 40.62 -17.32
N SER A 261 -13.77 40.06 -17.92
CA SER A 261 -14.81 40.83 -18.61
C SER A 261 -15.62 41.69 -17.62
N GLY A 262 -16.05 41.12 -16.50
CA GLY A 262 -16.78 41.85 -15.46
C GLY A 262 -15.94 42.97 -14.84
N GLN A 263 -14.64 42.75 -14.63
CA GLN A 263 -13.72 43.81 -14.18
C GLN A 263 -13.60 44.94 -15.20
N LYS A 264 -13.56 44.62 -16.50
CA LYS A 264 -13.57 45.64 -17.56
C LYS A 264 -14.85 46.46 -17.55
N GLU A 265 -16.00 45.81 -17.39
CA GLU A 265 -17.30 46.47 -17.29
C GLU A 265 -17.38 47.36 -16.04
N LEU A 266 -16.96 46.87 -14.87
CA LEU A 266 -16.86 47.65 -13.63
C LEU A 266 -15.96 48.87 -13.78
N ALA A 267 -14.82 48.74 -14.47
CA ALA A 267 -13.93 49.87 -14.75
C ALA A 267 -14.61 50.93 -15.63
N GLN A 268 -15.37 50.50 -16.65
CA GLN A 268 -16.14 51.41 -17.50
C GLN A 268 -17.24 52.13 -16.72
N ILE A 269 -18.00 51.40 -15.89
CA ILE A 269 -19.02 51.99 -15.01
C ILE A 269 -18.39 52.98 -14.05
N THR A 270 -17.26 52.65 -13.44
CA THR A 270 -16.53 53.54 -12.51
C THR A 270 -16.11 54.84 -13.20
N LEU A 271 -15.60 54.76 -14.44
CA LEU A 271 -15.26 55.95 -15.23
C LEU A 271 -16.50 56.77 -15.59
N ALA A 272 -17.62 56.13 -15.93
CA ALA A 272 -18.87 56.82 -16.22
C ALA A 272 -19.45 57.53 -14.98
N ILE A 273 -19.40 56.89 -13.81
CA ILE A 273 -19.80 57.48 -12.53
C ILE A 273 -18.90 58.66 -12.19
N LYS A 274 -17.57 58.51 -12.31
CA LYS A 274 -16.61 59.59 -12.10
C LYS A 274 -16.95 60.80 -12.96
N LYS A 275 -17.17 60.59 -14.27
CA LYS A 275 -17.56 61.66 -15.19
C LYS A 275 -18.87 62.33 -14.77
N LYS A 276 -19.89 61.56 -14.41
CA LYS A 276 -21.18 62.11 -13.94
C LYS A 276 -21.03 62.93 -12.66
N LEU A 277 -20.14 62.53 -11.76
CA LEU A 277 -19.84 63.27 -10.54
C LEU A 277 -19.10 64.58 -10.83
N GLU A 278 -18.13 64.56 -11.74
CA GLU A 278 -17.42 65.75 -12.23
C GLU A 278 -18.40 66.74 -12.90
N ASP A 279 -19.28 66.25 -13.79
CA ASP A 279 -20.32 67.04 -14.44
C ASP A 279 -21.27 67.68 -13.39
N ALA A 280 -21.72 66.90 -12.40
CA ALA A 280 -22.58 67.38 -11.33
C ALA A 280 -21.89 68.41 -10.43
N GLN A 281 -20.61 68.20 -10.12
CA GLN A 281 -19.79 69.16 -9.38
C GLN A 281 -19.67 70.49 -10.13
N GLN A 282 -19.40 70.45 -11.45
CA GLN A 282 -19.32 71.65 -12.28
C GLN A 282 -20.66 72.39 -12.33
N GLN A 283 -21.77 71.66 -12.45
CA GLN A 283 -23.11 72.24 -12.43
C GLN A 283 -23.45 72.90 -11.08
N LEU A 284 -23.07 72.28 -9.95
CA LEU A 284 -23.23 72.86 -8.63
C LEU A 284 -22.42 74.15 -8.45
N GLN A 285 -21.18 74.19 -8.96
CA GLN A 285 -20.36 75.41 -8.95
C GLN A 285 -21.03 76.53 -9.75
N TYR A 286 -21.53 76.23 -10.96
CA TYR A 286 -22.24 77.19 -11.79
C TYR A 286 -23.53 77.72 -11.13
N GLN A 287 -24.30 76.84 -10.47
CA GLN A 287 -25.47 77.26 -9.71
C GLN A 287 -25.11 78.12 -8.49
N GLY A 288 -24.00 77.84 -7.82
CA GLY A 288 -23.49 78.65 -6.71
C GLY A 288 -23.17 80.09 -7.12
N GLU A 289 -22.54 80.28 -8.28
CA GLU A 289 -22.31 81.62 -8.86
C GLU A 289 -23.62 82.33 -9.25
N GLY A 290 -24.55 81.59 -9.86
CA GLY A 290 -25.88 82.11 -10.23
C GLY A 290 -26.71 82.57 -9.02
N GLN A 291 -26.70 81.81 -7.92
CA GLN A 291 -27.37 82.22 -6.67
C GLN A 291 -26.73 83.48 -6.08
N ARG A 292 -25.40 83.58 -6.08
CA ARG A 292 -24.68 84.75 -5.57
C ARG A 292 -25.06 86.02 -6.32
N ASN A 293 -25.14 85.96 -7.65
CA ASN A 293 -25.58 87.08 -8.49
C ASN A 293 -27.05 87.45 -8.26
N THR A 294 -27.93 86.44 -8.10
CA THR A 294 -29.35 86.67 -7.78
C THR A 294 -29.50 87.35 -6.41
N HIS A 295 -28.76 86.90 -5.39
CA HIS A 295 -28.78 87.49 -4.06
C HIS A 295 -28.33 88.96 -4.08
N GLN A 296 -27.32 89.29 -4.89
CA GLN A 296 -26.88 90.67 -5.08
C GLN A 296 -27.94 91.55 -5.75
N LYS A 297 -28.73 91.01 -6.68
CA LYS A 297 -29.88 91.72 -7.28
C LYS A 297 -30.99 91.96 -6.26
N ILE A 298 -31.36 90.97 -5.46
CA ILE A 298 -32.39 91.11 -4.42
C ILE A 298 -32.01 92.21 -3.41
N LEU A 299 -30.73 92.25 -3.00
CA LEU A 299 -30.24 93.30 -2.09
C LEU A 299 -30.36 94.70 -2.73
N LYS A 300 -30.15 94.81 -4.04
CA LYS A 300 -30.34 96.06 -4.78
C LYS A 300 -31.81 96.46 -4.86
N ASP A 301 -32.69 95.52 -5.19
CA ASP A 301 -34.14 95.77 -5.27
C ASP A 301 -34.72 96.17 -3.89
N LEU A 302 -34.24 95.56 -2.80
CA LEU A 302 -34.61 95.95 -1.43
C LEU A 302 -34.21 97.39 -1.10
N SER A 303 -33.04 97.84 -1.57
CA SER A 303 -32.61 99.24 -1.44
C SER A 303 -33.53 100.19 -2.20
N ASP A 304 -33.92 99.84 -3.43
CA ASP A 304 -34.79 100.67 -4.27
C ASP A 304 -36.22 100.76 -3.70
N ILE A 305 -36.70 99.68 -3.06
CA ILE A 305 -37.99 99.68 -2.34
C ILE A 305 -37.93 100.60 -1.10
N GLN A 306 -36.83 100.59 -0.35
CA GLN A 306 -36.65 101.48 0.81
C GLN A 306 -36.71 102.95 0.40
N ASP A 307 -36.02 103.33 -0.68
CA ASP A 307 -36.05 104.70 -1.21
C ASP A 307 -37.45 105.08 -1.70
N SER A 308 -38.14 104.14 -2.36
CA SER A 308 -39.51 104.35 -2.83
C SER A 308 -40.49 104.58 -1.68
N ALA A 309 -40.37 103.81 -0.59
CA ALA A 309 -41.18 103.98 0.61
C ALA A 309 -40.93 105.33 1.29
N SER A 310 -39.68 105.80 1.32
CA SER A 310 -39.30 107.11 1.85
C SER A 310 -39.94 108.26 1.05
N ARG A 311 -40.00 108.14 -0.29
CA ARG A 311 -40.69 109.12 -1.16
C ARG A 311 -42.20 109.16 -0.93
N VAL A 312 -42.85 107.99 -0.80
CA VAL A 312 -44.30 107.91 -0.54
C VAL A 312 -44.63 108.58 0.81
N TRP A 313 -43.78 108.37 1.83
CA TRP A 313 -43.93 109.08 3.10
C TRP A 313 -43.87 110.59 2.93
N GLY A 314 -42.93 111.11 2.14
CA GLY A 314 -42.86 112.55 1.83
C GLY A 314 -44.15 113.10 1.21
N GLN A 315 -44.76 112.39 0.26
CA GLN A 315 -46.00 112.82 -0.39
C GLN A 315 -47.22 112.81 0.54
N ILE A 316 -47.27 111.87 1.50
CA ILE A 316 -48.36 111.79 2.48
C ILE A 316 -48.30 112.97 3.46
N ASP A 317 -47.11 113.36 3.92
CA ASP A 317 -46.95 114.52 4.82
C ASP A 317 -47.39 115.82 4.14
N GLU A 318 -47.01 116.00 2.87
CA GLU A 318 -47.38 117.18 2.09
C GLU A 318 -48.89 117.25 1.82
N SER A 319 -49.52 116.13 1.47
CA SER A 319 -50.98 116.05 1.27
C SER A 319 -51.75 116.31 2.57
N THR A 320 -51.23 115.85 3.72
CA THR A 320 -51.84 116.06 5.04
C THR A 320 -51.85 117.54 5.42
N LYS A 321 -50.76 118.27 5.13
CA LYS A 321 -50.70 119.73 5.31
C LYS A 321 -51.71 120.47 4.43
N ALA A 322 -51.88 120.06 3.18
CA ALA A 322 -52.85 120.67 2.27
C ALA A 322 -54.31 120.48 2.70
N ILE A 323 -54.65 119.30 3.23
CA ILE A 323 -56.01 119.00 3.73
C ILE A 323 -56.36 119.87 4.95
N LEU A 324 -55.44 120.02 5.90
CA LEU A 324 -55.64 120.87 7.08
C LEU A 324 -55.93 122.33 6.71
N HIS A 325 -55.20 122.87 5.72
CA HIS A 325 -55.40 124.24 5.26
C HIS A 325 -56.79 124.47 4.64
N ASN A 326 -57.27 123.54 3.81
CA ASN A 326 -58.61 123.63 3.21
C ASN A 326 -59.74 123.49 4.25
N HIS A 327 -59.53 122.70 5.30
CA HIS A 327 -60.53 122.53 6.35
C HIS A 327 -60.76 123.85 7.13
N GLU A 328 -59.69 124.57 7.44
CA GLU A 328 -59.75 125.85 8.16
C GLU A 328 -60.56 126.91 7.37
N GLN A 329 -60.37 126.99 6.05
CA GLN A 329 -61.12 127.92 5.19
C GLN A 329 -62.62 127.59 5.13
N THR A 330 -62.99 126.31 5.16
CA THR A 330 -64.38 125.85 5.04
C THR A 330 -65.21 126.22 6.28
N VAL A 331 -64.60 126.14 7.47
CA VAL A 331 -65.25 126.50 8.74
C VAL A 331 -65.58 128.00 8.79
N ALA A 332 -64.69 128.85 8.25
CA ALA A 332 -64.90 130.30 8.22
C ALA A 332 -66.05 130.75 7.29
N GLN A 333 -66.34 130.00 6.22
CA GLN A 333 -67.46 130.30 5.32
C GLN A 333 -68.81 129.93 5.92
N TYR A 334 -68.90 128.79 6.62
CA TYR A 334 -70.15 128.33 7.24
C TYR A 334 -70.68 129.31 8.30
N SER A 335 -69.79 129.98 9.04
CA SER A 335 -70.17 130.97 10.06
C SER A 335 -70.84 132.23 9.49
N ARG A 336 -70.56 132.62 8.22
CA ARG A 336 -71.18 133.79 7.60
C ARG A 336 -72.59 133.50 7.10
N LEU A 337 -72.83 132.29 6.59
CA LEU A 337 -74.12 131.88 6.03
C LEU A 337 -75.24 131.85 7.08
N MET A 338 -74.93 131.52 8.33
CA MET A 338 -75.92 131.48 9.40
C MET A 338 -76.38 132.86 9.89
N ASN A 339 -75.57 133.91 9.72
CA ASN A 339 -75.93 135.26 10.14
C ASN A 339 -76.94 135.92 9.17
N ASP A 340 -76.85 135.61 7.88
CA ASP A 340 -77.73 136.16 6.85
C ASP A 340 -79.15 135.54 6.87
N LEU A 341 -79.28 134.28 7.30
CA LEU A 341 -80.59 133.61 7.46
C LEU A 341 -81.42 134.21 8.61
N GLN A 342 -80.78 134.71 9.67
CA GLN A 342 -81.47 135.29 10.83
C GLN A 342 -82.12 136.65 10.51
N LYS A 343 -81.54 137.43 9.58
CA LYS A 343 -82.07 138.73 9.12
C LYS A 343 -83.28 138.62 8.19
N MET A 344 -83.49 137.48 7.53
CA MET A 344 -84.57 137.29 6.56
C MET A 344 -85.94 136.99 7.23
N ASN A 345 -85.92 136.49 8.47
CA ASN A 345 -87.12 136.16 9.24
C ASN A 345 -87.85 137.40 9.80
N SER A 346 -87.14 138.52 10.05
CA SER A 346 -87.75 139.75 10.59
C SER A 346 -88.56 140.55 9.56
N THR A 347 -88.26 140.41 8.27
CA THR A 347 -88.90 141.20 7.19
C THR A 347 -90.27 140.64 6.78
N VAL A 348 -90.46 139.32 6.91
CA VAL A 348 -91.73 138.63 6.59
C VAL A 348 -92.80 138.88 7.65
N HIS A 349 -92.40 139.06 8.92
CA HIS A 349 -93.34 139.32 10.02
C HIS A 349 -93.94 140.74 9.95
N HIS A 350 -93.20 141.72 9.44
CA HIS A 350 -93.67 143.11 9.36
C HIS A 350 -94.70 143.33 8.24
N LEU A 351 -94.62 142.57 7.14
CA LEU A 351 -95.60 142.63 6.05
C LEU A 351 -96.97 142.02 6.41
N MET A 352 -96.99 141.06 7.34
CA MET A 352 -98.23 140.40 7.78
C MET A 352 -99.10 141.29 8.71
N ASP A 353 -98.48 142.13 9.54
CA ASP A 353 -99.19 143.04 10.47
C ASP A 353 -99.90 144.20 9.75
N ILE A 354 -99.32 144.69 8.64
CA ILE A 354 -99.91 145.79 7.85
C ILE A 354 -101.17 145.33 7.10
N LEU A 355 -101.18 144.11 6.55
CA LEU A 355 -102.33 143.56 5.84
C LEU A 355 -103.53 143.28 6.75
N LEU A 356 -103.29 142.88 8.01
CA LEU A 356 -104.35 142.63 8.98
C LEU A 356 -105.02 143.93 9.47
N LYS A 357 -104.26 145.03 9.62
CA LYS A 357 -104.81 146.35 10.01
C LYS A 357 -105.63 147.03 8.91
N MET A 358 -105.39 146.72 7.64
CA MET A 358 -106.17 147.29 6.52
C MET A 358 -107.56 146.64 6.38
N ARG A 359 -107.66 145.33 6.67
CA ARG A 359 -108.92 144.57 6.57
C ARG A 359 -109.96 145.02 7.60
N VAL A 360 -109.55 145.19 8.85
CA VAL A 360 -110.43 145.58 9.96
C VAL A 360 -111.01 146.98 9.78
N LYS A 361 -110.25 147.91 9.18
CA LYS A 361 -110.68 149.31 9.00
C LYS A 361 -111.72 149.52 7.89
N ILE A 362 -111.88 148.55 6.98
CA ILE A 362 -112.85 148.59 5.88
C ILE A 362 -114.22 148.05 6.34
N GLU A 363 -114.23 147.01 7.19
CA GLU A 363 -115.48 146.41 7.70
C GLU A 363 -116.18 147.30 8.76
N GLU A 364 -115.42 148.09 9.52
CA GLU A 364 -115.97 148.94 10.59
C GLU A 364 -116.72 150.20 10.07
N LYS A 365 -116.42 150.68 8.86
CA LYS A 365 -117.11 151.84 8.25
C LYS A 365 -118.42 151.49 7.53
N PHE A 366 -118.69 150.21 7.27
CA PHE A 366 -119.91 149.75 6.60
C PHE A 366 -121.04 149.33 7.56
N SER A 367 -120.78 149.22 8.86
CA SER A 367 -121.72 148.63 9.84
C SER A 367 -122.76 149.61 10.45
N TRP A 368 -122.72 150.92 10.18
CA TRP A 368 -123.58 151.89 10.90
C TRP A 368 -124.56 152.73 10.04
N ILE A 369 -124.57 152.63 8.71
CA ILE A 369 -125.56 153.36 7.87
C ILE A 369 -126.71 152.46 7.37
N SER A 370 -126.66 151.14 7.58
CA SER A 370 -127.74 150.21 7.21
C SER A 370 -128.86 150.07 8.26
N SER A 371 -129.06 151.02 9.19
CA SER A 371 -130.09 150.89 10.25
C SER A 371 -131.06 152.08 10.46
N LEU A 372 -131.20 153.04 9.53
CA LEU A 372 -132.19 154.12 9.72
C LEU A 372 -132.84 154.71 8.45
N VAL A 373 -133.37 153.85 7.57
CA VAL A 373 -134.70 154.12 6.98
C VAL A 373 -135.54 152.91 7.33
N GLY A 374 -136.34 153.06 8.38
CA GLY A 374 -137.04 151.96 9.06
C GLY A 374 -137.79 152.36 10.34
N ASP A 375 -138.04 153.65 10.57
CA ASP A 375 -139.38 154.22 10.78
C ASP A 375 -139.25 155.73 10.51
N THR A 376 -139.97 156.21 9.47
CA THR A 376 -139.81 157.49 8.72
C THR A 376 -138.51 157.71 7.92
#